data_AF-A0A0G4L5S3-F1
#
_entry.id   AF-A0A0G4L5S3-F1
#
_cell.length_a   1.000
_cell.length_b   1.000
_cell.length_c   1.000
_cell.angle_alpha   90.00
_cell.angle_beta   90.00
_cell.angle_gamma   90.00
#
_symmetry.space_group_name_H-M   'P 1'
#
loop_
_entity.id
_entity.type
_entity.pdbx_description
1 polymer ?
#
loop_
_entity_poly.entity_id
_entity_poly.type
_entity_poly.pdbx_seq_one_letter_code
_entity_poly.pdbx_strand_id
1 'polypeptide(L)'
;METTLPFPFVISVGTFSEGLTREQVSVLGAPFFHADDKTLASNTDFQAYFDVSAVQSYEDIVSLLDRGARRVFVDTERLPEYADFRDRVAPTVSTLDLSAATSNGLLVKDFDPSSSRVDEFVKQASEKKLTNLFVKPVSGTNLETFIEIAQKAHAIPIIPADALTVNKDDSTRLSLAKVIASLCKSDRTDGLLPTVVCDESSTALGLAYSSQESISEAIRTRTGVYQSRKRGLWYKGATSGDTQELLQVSLDCDNDAIKFVVRQKGRFCHLEQDGCFGNLTGIARLEKTLKARKESAPEGSYTARLFNDEKLLRAKIMEEAEELCDAKTKDDVAFEAADLIYFALTKAVSAGVSVADIEKSLDAKGWKVKRRKGDAKGKWAEKEGIKTDAPAPAKAAPAPAPQSNGAKSDKILMRRYDASKVSAAEVTEVLKRPSQKSPEAILNIVKPIIDEVRSGGDKAVLSYTHKFEKATSLTSPVLRAPFPEEAMKLSEESIKAIDISFENIRKFHAAQKEDKPLHVETMPGVVCSRMSRPIERVGLYIPGGTACSRPSRPWNRRRSTCRQSRSGTMASNQ
;
A
#
# COMPACT_ATOMS: atom_id res chain seq x y z
N MET A 1 12.94 -4.21 -7.20
CA MET A 1 12.07 -5.40 -7.19
C MET A 1 10.62 -4.96 -7.27
N GLU A 2 9.76 -5.80 -7.84
CA GLU A 2 8.33 -5.52 -7.97
C GLU A 2 7.69 -5.51 -6.57
N THR A 3 7.37 -4.33 -6.03
CA THR A 3 6.91 -4.14 -4.64
C THR A 3 5.52 -4.72 -4.35
N THR A 4 4.89 -5.29 -5.37
CA THR A 4 3.52 -5.77 -5.33
C THR A 4 3.46 -7.31 -5.40
N LEU A 5 4.62 -7.98 -5.52
CA LEU A 5 4.71 -9.43 -5.45
C LEU A 5 4.43 -9.94 -4.02
N PRO A 6 3.73 -11.08 -3.86
CA PRO A 6 3.57 -11.70 -2.55
C PRO A 6 4.89 -12.15 -1.94
N PHE A 7 5.81 -12.66 -2.77
CA PHE A 7 7.15 -13.07 -2.37
C PHE A 7 8.19 -12.54 -3.36
N PRO A 8 9.45 -12.34 -2.94
CA PRO A 8 10.53 -11.92 -3.84
C PRO A 8 11.05 -13.07 -4.73
N PHE A 9 10.17 -14.01 -5.10
CA PHE A 9 10.37 -15.08 -6.08
C PHE A 9 9.03 -15.43 -6.71
N VAL A 10 9.05 -16.14 -7.83
CA VAL A 10 7.84 -16.61 -8.52
C VAL A 10 7.92 -18.10 -8.77
N ILE A 11 6.79 -18.81 -8.67
CA ILE A 11 6.72 -20.25 -8.95
C ILE A 11 6.35 -20.49 -10.41
N SER A 12 7.21 -21.18 -11.16
CA SER A 12 6.90 -21.66 -12.51
C SER A 12 6.07 -22.92 -12.43
N VAL A 13 4.94 -22.91 -13.12
CA VAL A 13 4.00 -24.02 -13.17
C VAL A 13 4.07 -24.70 -14.54
N GLY A 14 4.43 -25.99 -14.53
CA GLY A 14 4.30 -26.89 -15.68
C GLY A 14 3.04 -27.76 -15.54
N THR A 15 3.18 -29.08 -15.62
CA THR A 15 2.11 -30.01 -15.23
C THR A 15 2.13 -30.20 -13.71
N PHE A 16 0.99 -30.06 -13.02
CA PHE A 16 0.86 -30.29 -11.57
C PHE A 16 0.96 -31.79 -11.16
N SER A 17 1.79 -32.57 -11.85
CA SER A 17 1.97 -34.00 -11.63
C SER A 17 2.95 -34.30 -10.49
N GLU A 18 3.92 -33.42 -10.25
CA GLU A 18 4.96 -33.59 -9.23
C GLU A 18 5.26 -32.27 -8.49
N GLY A 19 5.80 -32.35 -7.27
CA GLY A 19 6.16 -31.21 -6.43
C GLY A 19 4.95 -30.53 -5.78
N LEU A 20 4.87 -29.20 -5.88
CA LEU A 20 3.79 -28.42 -5.28
C LEU A 20 2.47 -28.61 -6.02
N THR A 21 1.38 -28.78 -5.27
CA THR A 21 0.03 -28.91 -5.86
C THR A 21 -0.52 -27.56 -6.32
N ARG A 22 -1.56 -27.58 -7.17
CA ARG A 22 -2.27 -26.37 -7.62
C ARG A 22 -2.75 -25.52 -6.45
N GLU A 23 -3.27 -26.17 -5.41
CA GLU A 23 -3.79 -25.50 -4.23
C GLU A 23 -2.67 -24.85 -3.41
N GLN A 24 -1.50 -25.47 -3.31
CA GLN A 24 -0.35 -24.90 -2.61
C GLN A 24 0.21 -23.69 -3.35
N VAL A 25 0.34 -23.79 -4.68
CA VAL A 25 0.76 -22.65 -5.51
C VAL A 25 -0.24 -21.49 -5.45
N SER A 26 -1.54 -21.79 -5.32
CA SER A 26 -2.58 -20.76 -5.21
C SER A 26 -2.38 -19.83 -4.00
N VAL A 27 -1.87 -20.37 -2.89
CA VAL A 27 -1.60 -19.63 -1.65
C VAL A 27 -0.38 -18.71 -1.78
N LEU A 28 0.60 -19.08 -2.59
CA LEU A 28 1.78 -18.26 -2.85
C LEU A 28 1.46 -17.08 -3.77
N GLY A 29 0.45 -17.26 -4.63
CA GLY A 29 0.00 -16.24 -5.57
C GLY A 29 1.00 -16.00 -6.71
N ALA A 30 0.53 -15.25 -7.71
CA ALA A 30 1.30 -14.78 -8.85
C ALA A 30 2.19 -15.84 -9.56
N PRO A 31 1.64 -17.02 -9.95
CA PRO A 31 2.41 -18.06 -10.63
C PRO A 31 2.92 -17.59 -11.99
N PHE A 32 3.98 -18.25 -12.47
CA PHE A 32 4.55 -18.06 -13.80
C PHE A 32 4.17 -19.24 -14.70
N PHE A 33 3.63 -18.96 -15.87
CA PHE A 33 3.29 -19.95 -16.87
C PHE A 33 4.12 -19.74 -18.13
N HIS A 34 4.51 -20.83 -18.76
CA HIS A 34 4.88 -20.80 -20.16
C HIS A 34 3.59 -21.03 -20.96
N ALA A 35 3.21 -20.04 -21.76
CA ALA A 35 2.01 -20.11 -22.57
C ALA A 35 2.35 -20.67 -23.95
N ASP A 36 1.66 -21.74 -24.33
CA ASP A 36 1.54 -22.21 -25.71
C ASP A 36 0.07 -22.08 -26.17
N ASP A 37 -0.17 -22.24 -27.48
CA ASP A 37 -1.52 -22.11 -28.06
C ASP A 37 -2.55 -23.09 -27.46
N LYS A 38 -2.13 -24.09 -26.67
CA LYS A 38 -2.98 -25.10 -26.03
C LYS A 38 -3.28 -24.80 -24.55
N THR A 39 -2.40 -24.12 -23.83
CA THR A 39 -2.48 -23.87 -22.37
C THR A 39 -3.13 -22.53 -21.99
N LEU A 40 -3.50 -21.71 -22.98
CA LEU A 40 -4.02 -20.35 -22.80
C LEU A 40 -5.39 -20.25 -22.08
N ALA A 41 -6.14 -21.36 -21.95
CA ALA A 41 -7.57 -21.34 -21.62
C ALA A 41 -7.92 -21.60 -20.14
N SER A 42 -7.02 -22.13 -19.30
CA SER A 42 -7.44 -22.78 -18.03
C SER A 42 -7.05 -22.07 -16.72
N ASN A 43 -6.27 -20.97 -16.75
CA ASN A 43 -5.65 -20.42 -15.53
C ASN A 43 -5.87 -18.90 -15.38
N THR A 44 -7.11 -18.47 -15.16
CA THR A 44 -7.50 -17.04 -15.10
C THR A 44 -7.78 -16.50 -13.69
N ASP A 45 -7.68 -17.31 -12.65
CA ASP A 45 -7.95 -16.87 -11.27
C ASP A 45 -6.74 -16.20 -10.59
N PHE A 46 -5.60 -16.14 -11.27
CA PHE A 46 -4.36 -15.62 -10.71
C PHE A 46 -3.86 -14.40 -11.49
N GLN A 47 -3.35 -13.40 -10.77
CA GLN A 47 -2.52 -12.34 -11.36
C GLN A 47 -1.15 -12.92 -11.76
N ALA A 48 -1.14 -13.74 -12.80
CA ALA A 48 -0.01 -14.56 -13.20
C ALA A 48 0.95 -13.86 -14.16
N TYR A 49 2.18 -14.36 -14.21
CA TYR A 49 3.18 -14.01 -15.21
C TYR A 49 3.13 -15.02 -16.34
N PHE A 50 3.31 -14.56 -17.58
CA PHE A 50 3.31 -15.44 -18.74
C PHE A 50 4.54 -15.19 -19.60
N ASP A 51 5.29 -16.23 -19.92
CA ASP A 51 6.18 -16.22 -21.08
C ASP A 51 5.36 -16.64 -22.30
N VAL A 52 5.16 -15.71 -23.23
CA VAL A 52 4.38 -15.91 -24.46
C VAL A 52 5.27 -15.85 -25.70
N SER A 53 6.59 -16.04 -25.56
CA SER A 53 7.51 -16.07 -26.71
C SER A 53 7.10 -17.09 -27.78
N ALA A 54 6.43 -18.18 -27.39
CA ALA A 54 5.89 -19.17 -28.33
C ALA A 54 4.56 -18.77 -29.00
N VAL A 55 3.84 -17.78 -28.48
CA VAL A 55 2.49 -17.39 -28.95
C VAL A 55 2.59 -16.33 -30.03
N GLN A 56 2.11 -16.64 -31.24
CA GLN A 56 2.18 -15.70 -32.37
C GLN A 56 0.99 -14.73 -32.42
N SER A 57 -0.17 -15.14 -31.93
CA SER A 57 -1.41 -14.37 -31.99
C SER A 57 -1.42 -13.15 -31.06
N TYR A 58 -1.54 -11.96 -31.64
CA TYR A 58 -1.69 -10.71 -30.91
C TYR A 58 -2.97 -10.68 -30.07
N GLU A 59 -4.08 -11.19 -30.61
CA GLU A 59 -5.37 -11.18 -29.89
C GLU A 59 -5.36 -12.04 -28.64
N ASP A 60 -4.65 -13.17 -28.68
CA ASP A 60 -4.51 -14.08 -27.54
C ASP A 60 -3.67 -13.46 -26.42
N ILE A 61 -2.58 -12.77 -26.77
CA ILE A 61 -1.76 -12.02 -25.81
C ILE A 61 -2.57 -10.89 -25.16
N VAL A 62 -3.34 -10.13 -25.95
CA VAL A 62 -4.23 -9.09 -25.40
C VAL A 62 -5.34 -9.72 -24.55
N SER A 63 -5.88 -10.88 -24.93
CA SER A 63 -6.86 -11.59 -24.12
C SER A 63 -6.28 -12.05 -22.78
N LEU A 64 -5.00 -12.45 -22.72
CA LEU A 64 -4.32 -12.76 -21.46
C LEU A 64 -4.23 -11.53 -20.56
N LEU A 65 -3.84 -10.38 -21.12
CA LEU A 65 -3.81 -9.12 -20.39
C LEU A 65 -5.21 -8.71 -19.89
N ASP A 66 -6.26 -8.85 -20.71
CA ASP A 66 -7.65 -8.55 -20.32
C ASP A 66 -8.20 -9.50 -19.25
N ARG A 67 -7.69 -10.73 -19.20
CA ARG A 67 -7.99 -11.73 -18.16
C ARG A 67 -7.24 -11.49 -16.85
N GLY A 68 -6.39 -10.45 -16.79
CA GLY A 68 -5.69 -10.07 -15.57
C GLY A 68 -4.26 -10.59 -15.44
N ALA A 69 -3.63 -11.04 -16.55
CA ALA A 69 -2.21 -11.40 -16.56
C ALA A 69 -1.36 -10.22 -16.06
N ARG A 70 -0.66 -10.41 -14.96
CA ARG A 70 0.09 -9.34 -14.31
C ARG A 70 1.15 -8.76 -15.23
N ARG A 71 1.89 -9.67 -15.88
CA ARG A 71 2.87 -9.33 -16.89
C ARG A 71 3.03 -10.45 -17.90
N VAL A 72 3.29 -10.04 -19.13
CA VAL A 72 3.54 -10.91 -20.25
C VAL A 72 4.94 -10.63 -20.81
N PHE A 73 5.72 -11.68 -21.04
CA PHE A 73 7.06 -11.61 -21.58
C PHE A 73 7.04 -12.02 -23.06
N VAL A 74 7.44 -11.11 -23.93
CA VAL A 74 7.47 -11.26 -25.39
C VAL A 74 8.90 -11.23 -25.90
N ASP A 75 9.16 -11.79 -27.08
CA ASP A 75 10.47 -11.67 -27.72
C ASP A 75 10.82 -10.20 -28.00
N THR A 76 12.11 -9.88 -27.91
CA THR A 76 12.62 -8.51 -28.05
C THR A 76 12.21 -7.83 -29.35
N GLU A 77 12.14 -8.58 -30.45
CA GLU A 77 11.77 -8.10 -31.79
C GLU A 77 10.30 -7.65 -31.86
N ARG A 78 9.42 -8.28 -31.09
CA ARG A 78 7.97 -8.03 -31.09
C ARG A 78 7.55 -6.99 -30.05
N LEU A 79 8.44 -6.60 -29.15
CA LEU A 79 8.17 -5.60 -28.12
C LEU A 79 7.51 -4.30 -28.68
N PRO A 80 7.89 -3.75 -29.84
CA PRO A 80 7.27 -2.56 -30.40
C PRO A 80 5.77 -2.73 -30.73
N GLU A 81 5.30 -3.93 -31.06
CA GLU A 81 3.88 -4.24 -31.33
C GLU A 81 3.01 -3.98 -30.10
N TYR A 82 3.59 -4.08 -28.90
CA TYR A 82 2.91 -4.03 -27.62
C TYR A 82 3.19 -2.74 -26.84
N ALA A 83 3.76 -1.71 -27.49
CA ALA A 83 4.14 -0.44 -26.85
C ALA A 83 2.97 0.25 -26.13
N ASP A 84 1.73 0.05 -26.62
CA ASP A 84 0.51 0.59 -26.03
C ASP A 84 0.17 -0.01 -24.65
N PHE A 85 0.74 -1.17 -24.30
CA PHE A 85 0.38 -1.95 -23.11
C PHE A 85 1.20 -1.66 -21.84
N ARG A 86 1.83 -0.47 -21.79
CA ARG A 86 2.50 0.11 -20.62
C ARG A 86 3.44 -0.89 -19.90
N ASP A 87 3.39 -0.94 -18.58
CA ASP A 87 4.24 -1.64 -17.62
C ASP A 87 3.99 -3.16 -17.51
N ARG A 88 3.08 -3.69 -18.33
CA ARG A 88 2.63 -5.10 -18.30
C ARG A 88 3.23 -5.97 -19.38
N VAL A 89 3.97 -5.39 -20.34
CA VAL A 89 4.73 -6.16 -21.33
C VAL A 89 6.21 -5.87 -21.15
N ALA A 90 7.00 -6.93 -21.11
CA ALA A 90 8.45 -6.86 -20.97
C ALA A 90 9.13 -7.83 -21.96
N PRO A 91 10.36 -7.53 -22.39
CA PRO A 91 11.10 -8.43 -23.27
C PRO A 91 11.62 -9.66 -22.54
N THR A 92 11.91 -10.69 -23.31
CA THR A 92 12.63 -11.87 -22.87
C THR A 92 13.87 -12.17 -23.73
N VAL A 93 14.92 -12.71 -23.09
CA VAL A 93 16.19 -13.08 -23.70
C VAL A 93 16.62 -14.45 -23.17
N SER A 94 17.30 -15.26 -23.99
CA SER A 94 17.91 -16.54 -23.55
C SER A 94 19.39 -16.41 -23.23
N THR A 95 19.99 -15.24 -23.47
CA THR A 95 21.38 -14.94 -23.13
C THR A 95 21.45 -14.06 -21.89
N LEU A 96 22.58 -14.07 -21.18
CA LEU A 96 22.88 -13.16 -20.06
C LEU A 96 23.13 -11.70 -20.52
N ASP A 97 22.32 -11.20 -21.45
CA ASP A 97 22.39 -9.86 -21.99
C ASP A 97 21.33 -8.96 -21.37
N LEU A 98 21.78 -7.89 -20.72
CA LEU A 98 20.95 -6.88 -20.08
C LEU A 98 20.71 -5.65 -20.97
N SER A 99 21.12 -5.68 -22.24
CA SER A 99 20.90 -4.59 -23.21
C SER A 99 19.42 -4.40 -23.54
N ALA A 100 18.66 -5.50 -23.60
CA ALA A 100 17.23 -5.52 -23.86
C ALA A 100 16.37 -5.10 -22.66
N ALA A 101 16.97 -4.79 -21.50
CA ALA A 101 16.21 -4.41 -20.32
C ALA A 101 15.42 -3.12 -20.55
N THR A 102 14.15 -3.13 -20.16
CA THR A 102 13.27 -1.95 -20.24
C THR A 102 12.96 -1.42 -18.84
N SER A 103 12.36 -0.24 -18.75
CA SER A 103 11.76 0.26 -17.50
C SER A 103 10.70 -0.68 -16.93
N ASN A 104 10.09 -1.50 -17.78
CA ASN A 104 9.03 -2.41 -17.39
C ASN A 104 9.63 -3.65 -16.74
N GLY A 105 10.65 -4.24 -17.34
CA GLY A 105 11.42 -5.36 -16.77
C GLY A 105 12.20 -6.11 -17.85
N LEU A 106 12.72 -7.29 -17.49
CA LEU A 106 13.37 -8.23 -18.39
C LEU A 106 13.23 -9.65 -17.84
N LEU A 107 12.95 -10.64 -18.69
CA LEU A 107 13.05 -12.05 -18.37
C LEU A 107 14.27 -12.68 -19.05
N VAL A 108 15.21 -13.19 -18.25
CA VAL A 108 16.31 -14.02 -18.73
C VAL A 108 15.91 -15.49 -18.59
N LYS A 109 15.67 -16.15 -19.73
CA LYS A 109 15.44 -17.59 -19.83
C LYS A 109 16.77 -18.34 -19.73
N ASP A 110 16.68 -19.61 -19.37
CA ASP A 110 17.79 -20.57 -19.45
C ASP A 110 19.05 -20.07 -18.72
N PHE A 111 18.84 -19.48 -17.53
CA PHE A 111 19.91 -18.97 -16.69
C PHE A 111 20.73 -20.12 -16.11
N ASP A 112 21.98 -20.23 -16.54
CA ASP A 112 22.94 -21.20 -16.03
C ASP A 112 23.87 -20.54 -14.99
N PRO A 113 23.74 -20.86 -13.69
CA PRO A 113 24.61 -20.31 -12.66
C PRO A 113 26.06 -20.79 -12.73
N SER A 114 26.36 -21.82 -13.52
CA SER A 114 27.74 -22.31 -13.72
C SER A 114 28.48 -21.58 -14.84
N SER A 115 27.80 -20.69 -15.58
CA SER A 115 28.41 -19.93 -16.67
C SER A 115 29.46 -18.93 -16.15
N SER A 116 30.58 -18.81 -16.86
CA SER A 116 31.66 -17.87 -16.54
C SER A 116 31.26 -16.39 -16.59
N ARG A 117 30.07 -16.09 -17.15
CA ARG A 117 29.55 -14.72 -17.32
C ARG A 117 28.62 -14.28 -16.17
N VAL A 118 28.35 -15.15 -15.19
CA VAL A 118 27.43 -14.86 -14.09
C VAL A 118 27.94 -13.72 -13.20
N ASP A 119 29.24 -13.69 -12.87
CA ASP A 119 29.81 -12.61 -12.05
C ASP A 119 29.70 -11.24 -12.73
N GLU A 120 29.94 -11.21 -14.04
CA GLU A 120 29.76 -10.00 -14.85
C GLU A 120 28.29 -9.58 -14.89
N PHE A 121 27.37 -10.54 -15.08
CA PHE A 121 25.94 -10.30 -15.07
C PHE A 121 25.46 -9.71 -13.73
N VAL A 122 25.87 -10.28 -12.59
CA VAL A 122 25.51 -9.81 -11.24
C VAL A 122 26.01 -8.37 -11.04
N LYS A 123 27.24 -8.08 -11.45
CA LYS A 123 27.83 -6.74 -11.38
C LYS A 123 27.04 -5.74 -12.22
N GLN A 124 26.78 -6.07 -13.50
CA GLN A 124 26.04 -5.20 -14.40
C GLN A 124 24.58 -4.97 -13.94
N ALA A 125 23.90 -6.00 -13.46
CA ALA A 125 22.55 -5.89 -12.93
C ALA A 125 22.47 -4.95 -11.72
N SER A 126 23.45 -5.07 -10.82
CA SER A 126 23.58 -4.24 -9.62
C SER A 126 23.89 -2.78 -9.96
N GLU A 127 24.79 -2.53 -10.91
CA GLU A 127 25.16 -1.19 -11.37
C GLU A 127 24.01 -0.48 -12.09
N LYS A 128 23.31 -1.20 -12.98
CA LYS A 128 22.16 -0.67 -13.74
C LYS A 128 20.91 -0.47 -12.86
N LYS A 129 20.88 -1.05 -11.65
CA LYS A 129 19.74 -1.00 -10.71
C LYS A 129 18.41 -1.36 -11.39
N LEU A 130 18.42 -2.42 -12.19
CA LEU A 130 17.25 -2.83 -12.97
C LEU A 130 16.07 -3.17 -12.04
N THR A 131 14.93 -2.55 -12.30
CA THR A 131 13.67 -2.90 -11.65
C THR A 131 13.01 -4.04 -12.40
N ASN A 132 12.59 -5.09 -11.69
CA ASN A 132 11.83 -6.22 -12.24
C ASN A 132 12.62 -7.07 -13.27
N LEU A 133 13.85 -7.43 -12.90
CA LEU A 133 14.64 -8.45 -13.59
C LEU A 133 14.20 -9.83 -13.10
N PHE A 134 13.74 -10.69 -14.00
CA PHE A 134 13.34 -12.07 -13.72
C PHE A 134 14.36 -13.02 -14.33
N VAL A 135 14.71 -14.08 -13.60
CA VAL A 135 15.64 -15.11 -14.07
C VAL A 135 15.00 -16.47 -13.90
N LYS A 136 15.04 -17.30 -14.95
CA LYS A 136 14.54 -18.68 -14.94
C LYS A 136 15.72 -19.64 -15.15
N PRO A 137 15.93 -20.64 -14.27
CA PRO A 137 17.10 -21.51 -14.35
C PRO A 137 16.97 -22.53 -15.48
N VAL A 138 18.11 -23.05 -15.95
CA VAL A 138 18.16 -24.25 -16.80
C VAL A 138 17.76 -25.49 -15.98
N SER A 139 17.10 -26.47 -16.60
CA SER A 139 16.75 -27.74 -15.96
C SER A 139 17.97 -28.44 -15.36
N GLY A 140 17.82 -29.01 -14.15
CA GLY A 140 18.90 -29.72 -13.45
C GLY A 140 19.89 -28.84 -12.68
N THR A 141 19.66 -27.53 -12.63
CA THR A 141 20.47 -26.58 -11.86
C THR A 141 20.27 -26.74 -10.35
N ASN A 142 21.35 -26.57 -9.57
CA ASN A 142 21.23 -26.46 -8.11
C ASN A 142 20.48 -25.17 -7.74
N LEU A 143 19.26 -25.34 -7.23
CA LEU A 143 18.35 -24.23 -6.93
C LEU A 143 18.81 -23.35 -5.78
N GLU A 144 19.51 -23.89 -4.77
CA GLU A 144 20.00 -23.09 -3.64
C GLU A 144 21.04 -22.06 -4.13
N THR A 145 22.04 -22.53 -4.89
CA THR A 145 23.05 -21.65 -5.50
C THR A 145 22.41 -20.65 -6.47
N PHE A 146 21.43 -21.08 -7.26
CA PHE A 146 20.70 -20.20 -8.16
C PHE A 146 19.97 -19.06 -7.43
N ILE A 147 19.25 -19.37 -6.35
CA ILE A 147 18.52 -18.37 -5.55
C ILE A 147 19.50 -17.36 -4.94
N GLU A 148 20.63 -17.81 -4.40
CA GLU A 148 21.66 -16.92 -3.86
C GLU A 148 22.23 -15.96 -4.91
N ILE A 149 22.49 -16.46 -6.12
CA ILE A 149 22.97 -15.64 -7.25
C ILE A 149 21.90 -14.62 -7.66
N ALA A 150 20.64 -15.04 -7.76
CA ALA A 150 19.53 -14.15 -8.11
C ALA A 150 19.36 -13.02 -7.06
N GLN A 151 19.48 -13.35 -5.77
CA GLN A 151 19.45 -12.36 -4.69
C GLN A 151 20.60 -11.34 -4.81
N LYS A 152 21.83 -11.80 -5.09
CA LYS A 152 22.99 -10.92 -5.31
C LYS A 152 22.79 -10.00 -6.52
N ALA A 153 22.12 -10.46 -7.57
CA ALA A 153 21.78 -9.67 -8.75
C ALA A 153 20.55 -8.75 -8.55
N HIS A 154 19.90 -8.78 -7.38
CA HIS A 154 18.59 -8.15 -7.14
C HIS A 154 17.51 -8.57 -8.16
N ALA A 155 17.63 -9.79 -8.69
CA ALA A 155 16.69 -10.41 -9.61
C ALA A 155 15.63 -11.22 -8.85
N ILE A 156 14.48 -11.41 -9.49
CA ILE A 156 13.37 -12.23 -9.01
C ILE A 156 13.57 -13.64 -9.59
N PRO A 157 13.95 -14.64 -8.78
CA PRO A 157 14.10 -16.01 -9.26
C PRO A 157 12.73 -16.62 -9.57
N ILE A 158 12.64 -17.28 -10.72
CA ILE A 158 11.52 -18.12 -11.12
C ILE A 158 11.89 -19.57 -10.80
N ILE A 159 11.20 -20.17 -9.83
CA ILE A 159 11.53 -21.48 -9.29
C ILE A 159 10.50 -22.50 -9.78
N PRO A 160 10.92 -23.63 -10.39
CA PRO A 160 10.00 -24.68 -10.83
C PRO A 160 9.22 -25.33 -9.66
N ALA A 161 7.90 -25.48 -9.82
CA ALA A 161 7.02 -26.07 -8.80
C ALA A 161 7.32 -27.55 -8.50
N ASP A 162 7.76 -28.30 -9.52
CA ASP A 162 8.13 -29.72 -9.48
C ASP A 162 9.41 -29.99 -8.67
N ALA A 163 10.27 -28.98 -8.55
CA ALA A 163 11.50 -29.03 -7.77
C ALA A 163 11.34 -28.59 -6.30
N LEU A 164 10.12 -28.20 -5.89
CA LEU A 164 9.81 -27.72 -4.55
C LEU A 164 8.92 -28.70 -3.78
N THR A 165 9.07 -28.70 -2.46
CA THR A 165 8.23 -29.50 -1.56
C THR A 165 7.88 -28.74 -0.26
N VAL A 166 6.72 -29.07 0.30
CA VAL A 166 6.28 -28.64 1.64
C VAL A 166 6.27 -29.80 2.65
N ASN A 167 6.56 -31.01 2.20
CA ASN A 167 6.63 -32.20 3.04
C ASN A 167 8.02 -32.29 3.68
N LYS A 168 8.07 -32.56 4.98
CA LYS A 168 9.33 -32.65 5.74
C LYS A 168 10.13 -33.91 5.40
N ASP A 169 9.43 -34.96 4.99
CA ASP A 169 10.03 -36.27 4.71
C ASP A 169 10.62 -36.38 3.29
N ASP A 170 10.36 -35.39 2.43
CA ASP A 170 10.93 -35.35 1.08
C ASP A 170 12.30 -34.65 1.11
N SER A 171 13.35 -35.45 1.04
CA SER A 171 14.75 -34.98 0.96
C SER A 171 15.24 -34.78 -0.48
N THR A 172 14.43 -35.12 -1.48
CA THR A 172 14.82 -35.05 -2.90
C THR A 172 14.62 -33.66 -3.50
N ARG A 173 13.60 -32.94 -3.01
CA ARG A 173 13.22 -31.61 -3.49
C ARG A 173 13.62 -30.51 -2.51
N LEU A 174 13.73 -29.28 -3.01
CA LEU A 174 14.04 -28.13 -2.18
C LEU A 174 12.82 -27.75 -1.32
N SER A 175 13.02 -27.63 -0.02
CA SER A 175 11.95 -27.21 0.90
C SER A 175 11.55 -25.75 0.63
N LEU A 176 10.28 -25.53 0.29
CA LEU A 176 9.72 -24.18 0.09
C LEU A 176 9.87 -23.32 1.34
N ALA A 177 9.71 -23.92 2.52
CA ALA A 177 9.88 -23.21 3.79
C ALA A 177 11.32 -22.73 3.99
N LYS A 178 12.33 -23.50 3.55
CA LYS A 178 13.74 -23.05 3.57
C LYS A 178 13.95 -21.86 2.63
N VAL A 179 13.37 -21.91 1.42
CA VAL A 179 13.43 -20.81 0.45
C VAL A 179 12.86 -19.53 1.06
N ILE A 180 11.64 -19.59 1.61
CA ILE A 180 11.00 -18.44 2.26
C ILE A 180 11.85 -17.96 3.44
N ALA A 181 12.32 -18.86 4.32
CA ALA A 181 13.12 -18.49 5.48
C ALA A 181 14.45 -17.80 5.09
N SER A 182 15.09 -18.22 3.99
CA SER A 182 16.33 -17.60 3.49
C SER A 182 16.13 -16.15 3.03
N LEU A 183 14.90 -15.77 2.68
CA LEU A 183 14.55 -14.44 2.19
C LEU A 183 14.08 -13.51 3.32
N CYS A 184 13.66 -14.09 4.43
CA CYS A 184 13.14 -13.35 5.58
C CYS A 184 14.25 -12.90 6.53
N LYS A 185 14.01 -11.78 7.21
CA LYS A 185 14.91 -11.24 8.25
C LYS A 185 14.10 -11.02 9.52
N SER A 186 14.38 -11.77 10.58
CA SER A 186 13.76 -11.51 11.88
C SER A 186 14.62 -10.56 12.71
N ASP A 187 14.00 -9.56 13.31
CA ASP A 187 14.61 -8.68 14.32
C ASP A 187 14.65 -9.32 15.73
N ARG A 188 14.05 -10.50 15.88
CA ARG A 188 13.92 -11.21 17.15
C ARG A 188 15.05 -12.22 17.34
N THR A 189 15.47 -12.37 18.60
CA THR A 189 16.47 -13.36 19.00
C THR A 189 15.99 -14.81 18.86
N ASP A 190 14.68 -15.05 18.85
CA ASP A 190 14.08 -16.37 18.64
C ASP A 190 13.87 -16.72 17.16
N GLY A 191 14.20 -15.81 16.24
CA GLY A 191 14.08 -16.01 14.79
C GLY A 191 12.63 -16.08 14.29
N LEU A 192 11.63 -15.81 15.13
CA LEU A 192 10.22 -15.84 14.72
C LEU A 192 9.86 -14.61 13.91
N LEU A 193 8.98 -14.77 12.93
CA LEU A 193 8.49 -13.67 12.10
C LEU A 193 7.11 -13.22 12.58
N PRO A 194 6.87 -11.92 12.83
CA PRO A 194 5.52 -11.42 13.05
C PRO A 194 4.64 -11.77 11.86
N THR A 195 3.44 -12.28 12.12
CA THR A 195 2.46 -12.67 11.10
C THR A 195 1.15 -11.95 11.33
N VAL A 196 0.85 -10.98 10.47
CA VAL A 196 -0.44 -10.28 10.47
C VAL A 196 -1.46 -11.17 9.78
N VAL A 197 -2.54 -11.49 10.48
CA VAL A 197 -3.63 -12.30 9.94
C VAL A 197 -4.78 -11.39 9.54
N CYS A 198 -5.20 -11.47 8.28
CA CYS A 198 -6.24 -10.66 7.68
C CYS A 198 -7.37 -11.52 7.12
N ASP A 199 -8.57 -10.95 7.02
CA ASP A 199 -9.65 -11.54 6.23
C ASP A 199 -9.50 -11.29 4.72
N GLU A 200 -10.46 -11.78 3.94
CA GLU A 200 -10.52 -11.64 2.48
C GLU A 200 -10.57 -10.19 1.99
N SER A 201 -11.12 -9.27 2.79
CA SER A 201 -11.15 -7.83 2.51
C SER A 201 -9.93 -7.11 3.11
N SER A 202 -8.87 -7.84 3.44
CA SER A 202 -7.63 -7.33 4.05
C SER A 202 -7.81 -6.64 5.42
N THR A 203 -8.92 -6.85 6.12
CA THR A 203 -9.10 -6.37 7.50
C THR A 203 -8.23 -7.19 8.44
N ALA A 204 -7.41 -6.53 9.25
CA ALA A 204 -6.55 -7.21 10.22
C ALA A 204 -7.38 -7.85 11.35
N LEU A 205 -7.35 -9.17 11.43
CA LEU A 205 -8.01 -9.97 12.45
C LEU A 205 -7.12 -10.15 13.68
N GLY A 206 -5.81 -10.28 13.52
CA GLY A 206 -4.89 -10.46 14.64
C GLY A 206 -3.42 -10.50 14.25
N LEU A 207 -2.57 -10.62 15.27
CA LEU A 207 -1.12 -10.80 15.13
C LEU A 207 -0.72 -12.13 15.75
N ALA A 208 -0.04 -12.96 14.96
CA ALA A 208 0.58 -14.21 15.37
C ALA A 208 2.09 -14.15 15.09
N TYR A 209 2.78 -15.24 15.37
CA TYR A 209 4.18 -15.42 14.97
C TYR A 209 4.29 -16.68 14.12
N SER A 210 5.22 -16.70 13.18
CA SER A 210 5.51 -17.86 12.34
C SER A 210 6.96 -18.27 12.47
N SER A 211 7.17 -19.58 12.51
CA SER A 211 8.46 -20.24 12.32
C SER A 211 8.53 -20.83 10.91
N GLN A 212 9.71 -21.25 10.50
CA GLN A 212 9.86 -21.99 9.23
C GLN A 212 8.93 -23.22 9.19
N GLU A 213 8.82 -23.94 10.30
CA GLU A 213 7.95 -25.10 10.43
C GLU A 213 6.47 -24.73 10.29
N SER A 214 6.02 -23.65 10.94
CA SER A 214 4.62 -23.23 10.86
C SER A 214 4.23 -22.76 9.46
N ILE A 215 5.14 -22.11 8.73
CA ILE A 215 4.91 -21.71 7.33
C ILE A 215 4.74 -22.94 6.44
N SER A 216 5.62 -23.94 6.59
CA SER A 216 5.54 -25.19 5.81
C SER A 216 4.21 -25.89 6.05
N GLU A 217 3.81 -26.04 7.32
CA GLU A 217 2.55 -26.68 7.68
C GLU A 217 1.34 -25.88 7.21
N ALA A 218 1.35 -24.54 7.36
CA ALA A 218 0.26 -23.68 6.92
C ALA A 218 0.00 -23.80 5.41
N ILE A 219 1.06 -23.84 4.59
CA ILE A 219 0.93 -24.01 3.13
C ILE A 219 0.50 -25.44 2.79
N ARG A 220 1.07 -26.45 3.48
CA ARG A 220 0.76 -27.87 3.26
C ARG A 220 -0.71 -28.19 3.54
N THR A 221 -1.24 -27.73 4.66
CA THR A 221 -2.64 -28.01 5.07
C THR A 221 -3.61 -26.95 4.56
N ARG A 222 -3.12 -25.81 4.09
CA ARG A 222 -3.91 -24.60 3.78
C ARG A 222 -4.78 -24.15 4.94
N THR A 223 -4.21 -24.19 6.15
CA THR A 223 -4.89 -23.70 7.36
C THR A 223 -4.05 -22.68 8.09
N GLY A 224 -4.67 -21.89 8.97
CA GLY A 224 -3.95 -20.97 9.86
C GLY A 224 -3.11 -21.72 10.91
N VAL A 225 -1.86 -22.02 10.56
CA VAL A 225 -0.87 -22.63 11.45
C VAL A 225 0.16 -21.59 11.84
N TYR A 226 0.41 -21.45 13.13
CA TYR A 226 1.26 -20.42 13.70
C TYR A 226 2.24 -21.02 14.71
N GLN A 227 3.28 -20.27 15.08
CA GLN A 227 4.17 -20.58 16.18
C GLN A 227 3.71 -19.87 17.46
N SER A 228 3.26 -20.65 18.45
CA SER A 228 3.05 -20.16 19.80
C SER A 228 4.37 -20.03 20.54
N ARG A 229 4.64 -18.83 21.08
CA ARG A 229 5.80 -18.55 21.94
C ARG A 229 5.88 -19.42 23.20
N LYS A 230 4.78 -20.07 23.60
CA LYS A 230 4.71 -20.94 24.80
C LYS A 230 4.46 -22.41 24.48
N ARG A 231 3.75 -22.72 23.39
CA ARG A 231 3.20 -24.06 23.12
C ARG A 231 3.80 -24.73 21.87
N GLY A 232 4.71 -24.06 21.18
CA GLY A 232 5.23 -24.55 19.91
C GLY A 232 4.23 -24.35 18.77
N LEU A 233 4.21 -25.30 17.83
CA LEU A 233 3.34 -25.27 16.66
C LEU A 233 1.85 -25.29 17.05
N TRP A 234 1.05 -24.38 16.48
CA TRP A 234 -0.35 -24.18 16.86
C TRP A 234 -1.27 -24.06 15.63
N TYR A 235 -2.22 -24.98 15.54
CA TYR A 235 -3.30 -24.98 14.55
C TYR A 235 -4.50 -24.19 15.07
N LYS A 236 -4.79 -23.02 14.48
CA LYS A 236 -5.89 -22.17 14.94
C LYS A 236 -7.24 -22.86 14.72
N GLY A 237 -8.02 -22.96 15.79
CA GLY A 237 -9.36 -23.54 15.76
C GLY A 237 -9.42 -25.06 15.86
N ALA A 238 -8.28 -25.76 15.90
CA ALA A 238 -8.26 -27.23 15.98
C ALA A 238 -8.99 -27.76 17.24
N THR A 239 -8.99 -26.99 18.34
CA THR A 239 -9.68 -27.37 19.59
C THR A 239 -11.05 -26.72 19.74
N SER A 240 -11.28 -25.52 19.18
CA SER A 240 -12.53 -24.77 19.36
C SER A 240 -13.54 -24.95 18.23
N GLY A 241 -13.14 -25.51 17.09
CA GLY A 241 -13.93 -25.57 15.85
C GLY A 241 -13.84 -24.29 14.99
N ASP A 242 -13.29 -23.20 15.52
CA ASP A 242 -13.14 -21.91 14.81
C ASP A 242 -11.92 -21.90 13.87
N THR A 243 -11.98 -22.73 12.84
CA THR A 243 -10.89 -23.01 11.91
C THR A 243 -10.64 -21.87 10.91
N GLN A 244 -9.46 -21.91 10.30
CA GLN A 244 -9.04 -20.96 9.27
C GLN A 244 -8.62 -21.71 8.02
N GLU A 245 -9.12 -21.27 6.87
CA GLU A 245 -8.61 -21.65 5.55
C GLU A 245 -7.63 -20.57 5.09
N LEU A 246 -6.39 -20.97 4.77
CA LEU A 246 -5.37 -20.05 4.28
C LEU A 246 -5.56 -19.84 2.78
N LEU A 247 -5.75 -18.58 2.38
CA LEU A 247 -6.00 -18.19 0.99
C LEU A 247 -4.76 -17.60 0.33
N GLN A 248 -3.97 -16.81 1.06
CA GLN A 248 -2.77 -16.18 0.52
C GLN A 248 -1.74 -15.93 1.61
N VAL A 249 -0.47 -16.04 1.25
CA VAL A 249 0.68 -15.59 2.06
C VAL A 249 1.48 -14.55 1.30
N SER A 250 1.93 -13.51 1.98
CA SER A 250 2.87 -12.53 1.42
C SER A 250 3.86 -12.01 2.47
N LEU A 251 4.98 -11.47 2.00
CA LEU A 251 5.96 -10.72 2.79
C LEU A 251 5.75 -9.20 2.63
N ASP A 252 6.25 -8.43 3.57
CA ASP A 252 6.37 -6.98 3.43
C ASP A 252 7.62 -6.57 2.63
N CYS A 253 7.91 -5.27 2.56
CA CYS A 253 8.91 -4.73 1.63
C CYS A 253 10.37 -4.96 2.04
N ASP A 254 10.63 -5.18 3.31
CA ASP A 254 11.92 -5.46 3.94
C ASP A 254 12.06 -6.92 4.38
N ASN A 255 11.03 -7.74 4.11
CA ASN A 255 10.94 -9.17 4.37
C ASN A 255 11.07 -9.52 5.86
N ASP A 256 10.58 -8.68 6.77
CA ASP A 256 10.61 -8.95 8.21
C ASP A 256 9.24 -9.32 8.80
N ALA A 257 8.16 -9.12 8.05
CA ALA A 257 6.82 -9.53 8.44
C ALA A 257 6.09 -10.34 7.37
N ILE A 258 5.23 -11.25 7.84
CA ILE A 258 4.36 -12.07 6.99
C ILE A 258 2.92 -11.56 7.11
N LYS A 259 2.17 -11.55 6.01
CA LYS A 259 0.72 -11.38 5.98
C LYS A 259 0.07 -12.69 5.53
N PHE A 260 -0.84 -13.21 6.34
CA PHE A 260 -1.74 -14.31 6.00
C PHE A 260 -3.12 -13.74 5.69
N VAL A 261 -3.65 -14.02 4.52
CA VAL A 261 -5.07 -13.81 4.19
C VAL A 261 -5.81 -15.11 4.42
N VAL A 262 -6.79 -15.10 5.31
CA VAL A 262 -7.53 -16.30 5.71
C VAL A 262 -9.02 -16.11 5.57
N ARG A 263 -9.73 -17.19 5.25
CA ARG A 263 -11.17 -17.29 5.45
C ARG A 263 -11.43 -17.90 6.82
N GLN A 264 -11.96 -17.08 7.73
CA GLN A 264 -12.30 -17.50 9.09
C GLN A 264 -13.64 -18.23 9.10
N LYS A 265 -13.68 -19.43 9.67
CA LYS A 265 -14.92 -20.14 10.00
C LYS A 265 -15.14 -20.02 11.52
N GLY A 266 -16.33 -19.58 11.94
CA GLY A 266 -16.59 -19.28 13.36
C GLY A 266 -15.91 -17.99 13.84
N ARG A 267 -15.45 -17.96 15.09
CA ARG A 267 -14.88 -16.75 15.74
C ARG A 267 -13.35 -16.70 15.63
N PHE A 268 -12.82 -15.53 15.26
CA PHE A 268 -11.38 -15.32 15.33
C PHE A 268 -10.91 -15.14 16.79
N CYS A 269 -11.57 -14.23 17.52
CA CYS A 269 -11.21 -13.85 18.89
C CYS A 269 -11.88 -14.76 19.93
N HIS A 270 -11.24 -14.90 21.10
CA HIS A 270 -11.83 -15.57 22.27
C HIS A 270 -12.78 -14.66 23.05
N LEU A 271 -12.72 -13.35 22.83
CA LEU A 271 -13.68 -12.36 23.32
C LEU A 271 -14.84 -12.23 22.32
N GLU A 272 -15.96 -11.64 22.75
CA GLU A 272 -17.13 -11.35 21.89
C GLU A 272 -16.87 -10.16 20.96
N GLN A 273 -15.93 -10.33 20.03
CA GLN A 273 -15.56 -9.35 19.01
C GLN A 273 -15.07 -10.01 17.73
N ASP A 274 -15.04 -9.25 16.64
CA ASP A 274 -14.72 -9.77 15.30
C ASP A 274 -13.25 -10.20 15.13
N GLY A 275 -12.32 -9.39 15.63
CA GLY A 275 -10.89 -9.66 15.64
C GLY A 275 -10.25 -9.30 16.96
N CYS A 276 -8.97 -9.61 17.14
CA CYS A 276 -8.19 -9.20 18.32
C CYS A 276 -8.11 -7.67 18.50
N PHE A 277 -8.34 -6.90 17.42
CA PHE A 277 -8.28 -5.44 17.43
C PHE A 277 -9.66 -4.77 17.58
N GLY A 278 -10.70 -5.53 17.92
CA GLY A 278 -12.06 -5.02 18.12
C GLY A 278 -13.04 -5.47 17.04
N ASN A 279 -14.16 -4.76 16.96
CA ASN A 279 -15.23 -5.03 16.01
C ASN A 279 -14.97 -4.40 14.63
N LEU A 280 -15.53 -5.01 13.59
CA LEU A 280 -15.53 -4.46 12.23
C LEU A 280 -16.22 -3.10 12.22
N THR A 281 -15.87 -2.26 11.24
CA THR A 281 -16.50 -0.96 11.00
C THR A 281 -16.81 -0.77 9.51
N GLY A 282 -17.62 0.24 9.17
CA GLY A 282 -17.97 0.56 7.78
C GLY A 282 -18.65 -0.59 7.02
N ILE A 283 -18.27 -0.79 5.76
CA ILE A 283 -18.90 -1.74 4.83
C ILE A 283 -18.75 -3.19 5.33
N ALA A 284 -17.60 -3.57 5.89
CA ALA A 284 -17.40 -4.92 6.43
C ALA A 284 -18.37 -5.24 7.59
N ARG A 285 -18.60 -4.27 8.49
CA ARG A 285 -19.60 -4.41 9.56
C ARG A 285 -21.01 -4.52 9.01
N LEU A 286 -21.33 -3.71 8.00
CA LEU A 286 -22.63 -3.73 7.34
C LEU A 286 -22.89 -5.11 6.71
N GLU A 287 -21.93 -5.65 5.96
CA GLU A 287 -22.03 -6.97 5.35
C GLU A 287 -22.30 -8.05 6.40
N LYS A 288 -21.51 -8.08 7.50
CA LYS A 288 -21.72 -9.01 8.61
C LYS A 288 -23.13 -8.88 9.18
N THR A 289 -23.61 -7.64 9.38
CA THR A 289 -24.95 -7.36 9.91
C THR A 289 -26.04 -7.86 8.97
N LEU A 290 -25.89 -7.65 7.66
CA LEU A 290 -26.84 -8.11 6.64
C LEU A 290 -26.87 -9.63 6.55
N LYS A 291 -25.71 -10.31 6.58
CA LYS A 291 -25.62 -11.78 6.64
C LYS A 291 -26.35 -12.33 7.88
N ALA A 292 -26.07 -11.78 9.07
CA ALA A 292 -26.74 -12.20 10.29
C ALA A 292 -28.26 -11.95 10.24
N ARG A 293 -28.70 -10.80 9.71
CA ARG A 293 -30.13 -10.50 9.54
C ARG A 293 -30.80 -11.37 8.49
N LYS A 294 -30.10 -11.79 7.43
CA LYS A 294 -30.67 -12.73 6.45
C LYS A 294 -31.10 -14.05 7.11
N GLU A 295 -30.34 -14.51 8.10
CA GLU A 295 -30.59 -15.76 8.82
C GLU A 295 -31.57 -15.61 9.99
N SER A 296 -31.53 -14.48 10.70
CA SER A 296 -32.19 -14.33 12.01
C SER A 296 -33.18 -13.18 12.10
N ALA A 297 -33.45 -12.46 11.01
CA ALA A 297 -34.36 -11.30 11.07
C ALA A 297 -35.78 -11.73 11.46
N PRO A 298 -36.40 -11.06 12.45
CA PRO A 298 -37.79 -11.32 12.80
C PRO A 298 -38.71 -11.12 11.60
N GLU A 299 -39.72 -11.98 11.48
CA GLU A 299 -40.78 -11.82 10.48
C GLU A 299 -41.41 -10.42 10.60
N GLY A 300 -41.53 -9.73 9.46
CA GLY A 300 -42.07 -8.37 9.40
C GLY A 300 -41.06 -7.23 9.62
N SER A 301 -39.81 -7.52 10.04
CA SER A 301 -38.78 -6.47 10.13
C SER A 301 -38.43 -5.87 8.77
N TYR A 302 -38.02 -4.60 8.74
CA TYR A 302 -37.67 -3.90 7.49
C TYR A 302 -36.61 -4.64 6.66
N THR A 303 -35.55 -5.14 7.32
CA THR A 303 -34.51 -5.91 6.64
C THR A 303 -35.01 -7.27 6.12
N ALA A 304 -35.91 -7.96 6.84
CA ALA A 304 -36.53 -9.20 6.34
C ALA A 304 -37.37 -8.94 5.08
N ARG A 305 -38.14 -7.84 5.07
CA ARG A 305 -38.92 -7.43 3.89
C ARG A 305 -38.04 -7.15 2.68
N LEU A 306 -36.89 -6.49 2.87
CA LEU A 306 -35.94 -6.24 1.78
C LEU A 306 -35.35 -7.54 1.18
N PHE A 307 -35.12 -8.57 1.99
CA PHE A 307 -34.64 -9.86 1.49
C PHE A 307 -35.74 -10.69 0.80
N ASN A 308 -36.99 -10.54 1.20
CA ASN A 308 -38.11 -11.35 0.71
C ASN A 308 -38.88 -10.71 -0.47
N ASP A 309 -38.83 -9.38 -0.61
CA ASP A 309 -39.52 -8.64 -1.68
C ASP A 309 -38.52 -8.00 -2.65
N GLU A 310 -38.28 -8.69 -3.76
CA GLU A 310 -37.37 -8.22 -4.81
C GLU A 310 -37.85 -6.91 -5.47
N LYS A 311 -39.17 -6.69 -5.56
CA LYS A 311 -39.71 -5.47 -6.17
C LYS A 311 -39.45 -4.26 -5.27
N LEU A 312 -39.65 -4.41 -3.97
CA LEU A 312 -39.34 -3.38 -2.98
C LEU A 312 -37.86 -3.02 -2.98
N LEU A 313 -36.98 -4.03 -2.92
CA LEU A 313 -35.53 -3.80 -2.94
C LEU A 313 -35.09 -3.09 -4.23
N ARG A 314 -35.62 -3.52 -5.38
CA ARG A 314 -35.33 -2.88 -6.67
C ARG A 314 -35.83 -1.44 -6.71
N ALA A 315 -37.03 -1.16 -6.21
CA ALA A 315 -37.58 0.19 -6.15
C ALA A 315 -36.68 1.10 -5.32
N LYS A 316 -36.28 0.65 -4.12
CA LYS A 316 -35.36 1.38 -3.24
C LYS A 316 -34.01 1.66 -3.90
N ILE A 317 -33.37 0.67 -4.51
CA ILE A 317 -32.09 0.89 -5.22
C ILE A 317 -32.21 1.99 -6.28
N MET A 318 -33.33 2.05 -7.00
CA MET A 318 -33.53 3.05 -8.05
C MET A 318 -33.83 4.44 -7.47
N GLU A 319 -34.57 4.52 -6.37
CA GLU A 319 -34.89 5.75 -5.63
C GLU A 319 -33.59 6.40 -5.09
N GLU A 320 -32.80 5.67 -4.30
CA GLU A 320 -31.56 6.22 -3.72
C GLU A 320 -30.52 6.55 -4.80
N ALA A 321 -30.55 5.86 -5.95
CA ALA A 321 -29.70 6.18 -7.07
C ALA A 321 -30.08 7.51 -7.74
N GLU A 322 -31.37 7.84 -7.81
CA GLU A 322 -31.87 9.14 -8.31
C GLU A 322 -31.55 10.24 -7.30
N GLU A 323 -31.76 10.01 -6.01
CA GLU A 323 -31.42 10.96 -4.92
C GLU A 323 -29.92 11.26 -4.88
N LEU A 324 -29.06 10.24 -5.05
CA LEU A 324 -27.62 10.44 -5.17
C LEU A 324 -27.23 11.29 -6.39
N CYS A 325 -27.93 11.14 -7.50
CA CYS A 325 -27.70 11.97 -8.69
C CYS A 325 -28.14 13.43 -8.46
N ASP A 326 -29.21 13.65 -7.70
CA ASP A 326 -29.75 14.97 -7.41
C ASP A 326 -29.02 15.70 -6.26
N ALA A 327 -28.28 14.97 -5.42
CA ALA A 327 -27.53 15.50 -4.29
C ALA A 327 -26.42 16.48 -4.72
N LYS A 328 -26.35 17.64 -4.04
CA LYS A 328 -25.43 18.74 -4.40
C LYS A 328 -24.40 19.07 -3.35
N THR A 329 -24.72 18.89 -2.08
CA THR A 329 -23.79 19.16 -0.99
C THR A 329 -22.96 17.92 -0.69
N LYS A 330 -21.78 18.13 -0.10
CA LYS A 330 -20.90 17.04 0.29
C LYS A 330 -21.57 16.06 1.26
N ASP A 331 -22.35 16.58 2.19
CA ASP A 331 -22.98 15.76 3.23
C ASP A 331 -24.13 14.96 2.62
N ASP A 332 -24.99 15.58 1.80
CA ASP A 332 -26.08 14.88 1.10
C ASP A 332 -25.53 13.76 0.20
N VAL A 333 -24.51 14.04 -0.61
CA VAL A 333 -23.87 13.02 -1.45
C VAL A 333 -23.34 11.85 -0.61
N ALA A 334 -22.81 12.11 0.58
CA ALA A 334 -22.34 11.05 1.47
C ALA A 334 -23.48 10.23 2.08
N PHE A 335 -24.61 10.87 2.40
CA PHE A 335 -25.83 10.21 2.89
C PHE A 335 -26.45 9.32 1.81
N GLU A 336 -26.78 9.88 0.64
CA GLU A 336 -27.43 9.13 -0.44
C GLU A 336 -26.55 8.00 -0.98
N ALA A 337 -25.22 8.21 -1.03
CA ALA A 337 -24.30 7.16 -1.41
C ALA A 337 -24.27 6.03 -0.37
N ALA A 338 -24.39 6.34 0.92
CA ALA A 338 -24.43 5.33 1.97
C ALA A 338 -25.70 4.48 1.88
N ASP A 339 -26.85 5.09 1.61
CA ASP A 339 -28.13 4.38 1.46
C ASP A 339 -28.16 3.54 0.18
N LEU A 340 -27.67 4.07 -0.95
CA LEU A 340 -27.49 3.28 -2.16
C LEU A 340 -26.56 2.06 -1.92
N ILE A 341 -25.44 2.25 -1.23
CA ILE A 341 -24.53 1.16 -0.85
C ILE A 341 -25.26 0.15 0.03
N TYR A 342 -26.08 0.58 0.99
CA TYR A 342 -26.85 -0.32 1.85
C TYR A 342 -27.76 -1.27 1.06
N PHE A 343 -28.56 -0.74 0.13
CA PHE A 343 -29.47 -1.57 -0.66
C PHE A 343 -28.72 -2.41 -1.71
N ALA A 344 -27.66 -1.87 -2.32
CA ALA A 344 -26.81 -2.63 -3.22
C ALA A 344 -26.15 -3.82 -2.51
N LEU A 345 -25.62 -3.62 -1.30
CA LEU A 345 -25.04 -4.70 -0.49
C LEU A 345 -26.10 -5.70 -0.03
N THR A 346 -27.32 -5.25 0.27
CA THR A 346 -28.45 -6.13 0.58
C THR A 346 -28.76 -7.04 -0.61
N LYS A 347 -28.79 -6.51 -1.84
CA LYS A 347 -28.95 -7.32 -3.06
C LYS A 347 -27.79 -8.30 -3.23
N ALA A 348 -26.54 -7.87 -3.04
CA ALA A 348 -25.37 -8.73 -3.13
C ALA A 348 -25.46 -9.92 -2.14
N VAL A 349 -25.71 -9.64 -0.86
CA VAL A 349 -25.87 -10.66 0.19
C VAL A 349 -27.06 -11.58 -0.08
N SER A 350 -28.15 -11.08 -0.66
CA SER A 350 -29.29 -11.92 -1.07
C SER A 350 -28.87 -12.99 -2.08
N ALA A 351 -27.98 -12.63 -3.02
CA ALA A 351 -27.43 -13.50 -4.07
C ALA A 351 -26.20 -14.31 -3.63
N GLY A 352 -25.76 -14.19 -2.37
CA GLY A 352 -24.57 -14.88 -1.86
C GLY A 352 -23.24 -14.23 -2.27
N VAL A 353 -23.27 -12.99 -2.76
CA VAL A 353 -22.09 -12.21 -3.14
C VAL A 353 -21.58 -11.42 -1.94
N SER A 354 -20.29 -11.55 -1.65
CA SER A 354 -19.60 -10.85 -0.55
C SER A 354 -18.98 -9.51 -0.98
N VAL A 355 -18.55 -8.71 0.00
CA VAL A 355 -17.75 -7.49 -0.25
C VAL A 355 -16.45 -7.86 -0.97
N ALA A 356 -15.78 -8.95 -0.56
CA ALA A 356 -14.58 -9.44 -1.20
C ALA A 356 -14.80 -9.81 -2.69
N ASP A 357 -15.97 -10.37 -3.04
CA ASP A 357 -16.32 -10.66 -4.44
C ASP A 357 -16.51 -9.38 -5.26
N ILE A 358 -17.13 -8.36 -4.66
CA ILE A 358 -17.31 -7.04 -5.29
C ILE A 358 -15.95 -6.39 -5.53
N GLU A 359 -15.06 -6.39 -4.52
CA GLU A 359 -13.69 -5.88 -4.61
C GLU A 359 -12.90 -6.62 -5.70
N LYS A 360 -12.94 -7.95 -5.73
CA LYS A 360 -12.31 -8.77 -6.79
C LYS A 360 -12.84 -8.40 -8.18
N SER A 361 -14.14 -8.14 -8.32
CA SER A 361 -14.74 -7.70 -9.59
C SER A 361 -14.29 -6.29 -10.00
N LEU A 362 -14.16 -5.37 -9.05
CA LEU A 362 -13.66 -4.01 -9.29
C LEU A 362 -12.20 -4.03 -9.72
N ASP A 363 -11.37 -4.80 -9.02
CA ASP A 363 -9.97 -4.98 -9.37
C ASP A 363 -9.85 -5.54 -10.79
N ALA A 364 -10.55 -6.64 -11.09
CA ALA A 364 -10.54 -7.25 -12.42
C ALA A 364 -10.93 -6.28 -13.55
N LYS A 365 -11.84 -5.33 -13.30
CA LYS A 365 -12.19 -4.28 -14.27
C LYS A 365 -11.05 -3.28 -14.48
N GLY A 366 -10.30 -2.96 -13.42
CA GLY A 366 -9.11 -2.11 -13.48
C GLY A 366 -7.99 -2.71 -14.35
N TRP A 367 -7.90 -4.04 -14.40
CA TRP A 367 -6.91 -4.78 -15.20
C TRP A 367 -7.25 -4.90 -16.69
N LYS A 368 -8.46 -4.54 -17.12
CA LYS A 368 -8.84 -4.63 -18.53
C LYS A 368 -8.12 -3.58 -19.36
N VAL A 369 -7.51 -4.05 -20.45
CA VAL A 369 -6.81 -3.26 -21.44
C VAL A 369 -7.78 -2.77 -22.52
N LYS A 370 -8.67 -3.64 -23.00
CA LYS A 370 -9.79 -3.25 -23.86
C LYS A 370 -10.87 -2.57 -23.03
N ARG A 371 -10.91 -1.23 -23.08
CA ARG A 371 -11.97 -0.44 -22.46
C ARG A 371 -13.21 -0.40 -23.36
N ARG A 372 -14.39 -0.60 -22.78
CA ARG A 372 -15.66 -0.32 -23.47
C ARG A 372 -15.73 1.19 -23.74
N LYS A 373 -16.29 1.61 -24.87
CA LYS A 373 -16.45 3.04 -25.24
C LYS A 373 -17.17 3.88 -24.18
N GLY A 374 -17.93 3.24 -23.28
CA GLY A 374 -18.54 3.92 -22.14
C GLY A 374 -19.77 4.74 -22.49
N ASP A 375 -20.26 4.64 -23.73
CA ASP A 375 -21.45 5.33 -24.18
C ASP A 375 -22.63 5.02 -23.25
N ALA A 376 -23.29 6.06 -22.73
CA ALA A 376 -24.53 5.91 -22.00
C ALA A 376 -25.57 5.30 -22.94
N LYS A 377 -26.15 4.15 -22.58
CA LYS A 377 -27.08 3.42 -23.47
C LYS A 377 -28.51 3.47 -22.94
N GLY A 378 -29.46 3.63 -23.86
CA GLY A 378 -30.90 3.43 -23.64
C GLY A 378 -31.59 4.57 -22.89
N LYS A 379 -32.70 4.23 -22.22
CA LYS A 379 -33.67 5.15 -21.60
C LYS A 379 -33.10 6.26 -20.70
N TRP A 380 -31.93 6.05 -20.10
CA TRP A 380 -31.30 7.02 -19.20
C TRP A 380 -30.45 8.05 -19.95
N ALA A 381 -29.80 7.65 -21.06
CA ALA A 381 -29.12 8.59 -21.94
C ALA A 381 -30.14 9.55 -22.59
N GLU A 382 -31.29 9.03 -22.98
CA GLU A 382 -32.41 9.82 -23.52
C GLU A 382 -33.01 10.77 -22.48
N LYS A 383 -33.21 10.31 -21.23
CA LYS A 383 -33.73 11.12 -20.11
C LYS A 383 -32.81 12.32 -19.79
N GLU A 384 -31.50 12.15 -19.94
CA GLU A 384 -30.47 13.18 -19.71
C GLU A 384 -30.07 13.95 -20.99
N GLY A 385 -30.74 13.71 -22.12
CA GLY A 385 -30.48 14.44 -23.37
C GLY A 385 -29.19 14.06 -24.12
N ILE A 386 -28.59 12.90 -23.82
CA ILE A 386 -27.38 12.38 -24.47
C ILE A 386 -27.77 11.63 -25.76
N LYS A 387 -27.40 12.16 -26.93
CA LYS A 387 -27.63 11.50 -28.23
C LYS A 387 -26.66 10.32 -28.42
N THR A 388 -27.20 9.11 -28.62
CA THR A 388 -26.42 7.86 -28.64
C THR A 388 -25.70 7.52 -29.94
N ASP A 389 -25.72 8.37 -30.98
CA ASP A 389 -25.15 8.05 -32.30
C ASP A 389 -24.29 9.18 -32.89
N ALA A 390 -23.19 9.53 -32.22
CA ALA A 390 -22.11 10.31 -32.84
C ALA A 390 -20.90 9.40 -33.12
N PRO A 391 -20.36 9.34 -34.36
CA PRO A 391 -19.14 8.59 -34.63
C PRO A 391 -17.99 9.21 -33.84
N ALA A 392 -17.21 8.36 -33.16
CA ALA A 392 -16.02 8.80 -32.44
C ALA A 392 -15.09 9.59 -33.38
N PRO A 393 -14.55 10.75 -32.96
CA PRO A 393 -13.55 11.45 -33.76
C PRO A 393 -12.34 10.51 -33.97
N ALA A 394 -11.89 10.41 -35.22
CA ALA A 394 -10.78 9.55 -35.61
C ALA A 394 -9.54 9.86 -34.74
N LYS A 395 -8.85 8.80 -34.31
CA LYS A 395 -7.58 8.85 -33.57
C LYS A 395 -6.63 9.81 -34.29
N ALA A 396 -6.35 10.96 -33.69
CA ALA A 396 -5.32 11.87 -34.19
C ALA A 396 -3.95 11.16 -34.09
N ALA A 397 -3.15 11.25 -35.15
CA ALA A 397 -1.80 10.68 -35.20
C ALA A 397 -0.91 11.26 -34.07
N PRO A 398 0.12 10.53 -33.61
CA PRO A 398 0.93 10.94 -32.47
C PRO A 398 1.67 12.25 -32.78
N ALA A 399 1.47 13.26 -31.93
CA ALA A 399 2.21 14.52 -32.04
C ALA A 399 3.69 14.29 -31.64
N PRO A 400 4.67 14.89 -32.36
CA PRO A 400 6.08 14.77 -32.01
C PRO A 400 6.38 15.43 -30.65
N ALA A 401 7.37 14.87 -29.95
CA ALA A 401 7.78 15.28 -28.60
C ALA A 401 8.03 16.80 -28.49
N PRO A 402 7.57 17.45 -27.40
CA PRO A 402 7.75 18.89 -27.25
C PRO A 402 9.20 19.23 -26.89
N GLN A 403 9.82 20.02 -27.75
CA GLN A 403 11.05 20.74 -27.44
C GLN A 403 10.76 21.86 -26.43
N SER A 404 11.67 22.03 -25.47
CA SER A 404 11.66 23.11 -24.48
C SER A 404 11.89 24.46 -25.15
N ASN A 405 11.03 25.44 -24.87
CA ASN A 405 11.40 26.85 -24.98
C ASN A 405 10.53 27.76 -24.09
N GLY A 406 11.21 28.62 -23.34
CA GLY A 406 10.80 30.00 -23.08
C GLY A 406 9.75 30.25 -22.01
N ALA A 407 10.22 30.73 -20.84
CA ALA A 407 9.39 31.34 -19.80
C ALA A 407 8.53 32.50 -20.33
N LYS A 408 7.24 32.53 -19.95
CA LYS A 408 6.37 33.70 -20.00
C LYS A 408 5.78 33.98 -18.62
N SER A 409 5.73 35.28 -18.29
CA SER A 409 5.30 35.85 -17.03
C SER A 409 3.78 35.80 -16.89
N ASP A 410 3.26 34.84 -16.15
CA ASP A 410 1.84 34.81 -15.80
C ASP A 410 1.67 34.94 -14.28
N LYS A 411 0.79 35.85 -13.87
CA LYS A 411 0.35 36.01 -12.47
C LYS A 411 -0.01 34.63 -11.91
N ILE A 412 0.43 34.34 -10.69
CA ILE A 412 0.08 33.10 -9.98
C ILE A 412 -1.44 33.11 -9.76
N LEU A 413 -2.18 32.32 -10.54
CA LEU A 413 -3.62 32.14 -10.40
C LEU A 413 -3.92 30.81 -9.72
N MET A 414 -4.90 30.82 -8.80
CA MET A 414 -5.39 29.60 -8.17
C MET A 414 -6.00 28.69 -9.25
N ARG A 415 -5.41 27.50 -9.42
CA ARG A 415 -5.91 26.50 -10.37
C ARG A 415 -7.11 25.78 -9.76
N ARG A 416 -8.27 25.91 -10.40
CA ARG A 416 -9.47 25.13 -10.07
C ARG A 416 -9.52 23.92 -10.99
N TYR A 417 -9.56 22.73 -10.39
CA TYR A 417 -9.77 21.48 -11.09
C TYR A 417 -11.18 21.01 -10.77
N ASP A 418 -12.03 20.97 -11.79
CA ASP A 418 -13.38 20.43 -11.69
C ASP A 418 -13.27 18.92 -11.94
N ALA A 419 -13.29 18.13 -10.86
CA ALA A 419 -13.09 16.67 -10.92
C ALA A 419 -14.08 15.96 -11.84
N SER A 420 -15.19 16.61 -12.22
CA SER A 420 -16.17 16.11 -13.20
C SER A 420 -15.76 16.30 -14.67
N LYS A 421 -14.84 17.22 -14.96
CA LYS A 421 -14.40 17.60 -16.32
C LYS A 421 -12.97 17.19 -16.64
N VAL A 422 -12.14 17.01 -15.61
CA VAL A 422 -10.78 16.50 -15.78
C VAL A 422 -10.73 14.97 -15.67
N SER A 423 -9.75 14.40 -16.36
CA SER A 423 -9.58 12.96 -16.42
C SER A 423 -9.20 12.37 -15.05
N ALA A 424 -9.57 11.10 -14.80
CA ALA A 424 -9.17 10.39 -13.58
C ALA A 424 -7.64 10.34 -13.38
N ALA A 425 -6.88 10.39 -14.48
CA ALA A 425 -5.43 10.51 -14.47
C ALA A 425 -4.98 11.88 -13.94
N GLU A 426 -5.57 12.97 -14.43
CA GLU A 426 -5.30 14.33 -13.92
C GLU A 426 -5.69 14.47 -12.45
N VAL A 427 -6.82 13.90 -12.01
CA VAL A 427 -7.22 13.93 -10.60
C VAL A 427 -6.17 13.23 -9.73
N THR A 428 -5.68 12.07 -10.17
CA THR A 428 -4.61 11.34 -9.45
C THR A 428 -3.31 12.14 -9.42
N GLU A 429 -2.92 12.76 -10.54
CA GLU A 429 -1.73 13.63 -10.61
C GLU A 429 -1.85 14.86 -9.70
N VAL A 430 -3.00 15.54 -9.65
CA VAL A 430 -3.22 16.72 -8.81
C VAL A 430 -3.24 16.35 -7.32
N LEU A 431 -3.68 15.14 -6.98
CA LEU A 431 -3.72 14.63 -5.60
C LEU A 431 -2.39 14.04 -5.12
N LYS A 432 -1.42 13.83 -6.01
CA LYS A 432 -0.07 13.41 -5.60
C LYS A 432 0.51 14.45 -4.64
N ARG A 433 0.88 13.99 -3.45
CA ARG A 433 1.74 14.79 -2.58
C ARG A 433 3.10 14.86 -3.26
N PRO A 434 3.66 16.05 -3.52
CA PRO A 434 4.99 16.13 -4.10
C PRO A 434 5.97 15.41 -3.17
N SER A 435 6.50 14.27 -3.62
CA SER A 435 7.57 13.58 -2.92
C SER A 435 8.79 14.47 -2.99
N GLN A 436 9.37 14.83 -1.84
CA GLN A 436 10.66 15.53 -1.84
C GLN A 436 11.70 14.60 -2.47
N LYS A 437 12.10 14.93 -3.70
CA LYS A 437 13.20 14.25 -4.37
C LYS A 437 14.48 14.64 -3.63
N SER A 438 15.30 13.65 -3.28
CA SER A 438 16.65 13.75 -2.71
C SER A 438 16.80 14.17 -1.23
N PRO A 439 16.38 13.32 -0.26
CA PRO A 439 16.82 13.43 1.14
C PRO A 439 18.34 13.49 1.28
N GLU A 440 19.07 12.74 0.46
CA GLU A 440 20.54 12.64 0.49
C GLU A 440 21.23 13.97 0.12
N ALA A 441 20.72 14.69 -0.88
CA ALA A 441 21.30 15.98 -1.28
C ALA A 441 21.13 17.04 -0.19
N ILE A 442 19.95 17.06 0.48
CA ILE A 442 19.70 17.96 1.61
C ILE A 442 20.59 17.58 2.80
N LEU A 443 20.72 16.28 3.10
CA LEU A 443 21.55 15.80 4.20
C LEU A 443 23.04 16.14 3.99
N ASN A 444 23.54 16.08 2.75
CA ASN A 444 24.92 16.44 2.43
C ASN A 444 25.20 17.95 2.61
N ILE A 445 24.18 18.81 2.50
CA ILE A 445 24.31 20.25 2.75
C ILE A 445 24.16 20.56 4.25
N VAL A 446 23.25 19.87 4.94
CA VAL A 446 22.90 20.17 6.35
C VAL A 446 23.93 19.62 7.33
N LYS A 447 24.48 18.42 7.09
CA LYS A 447 25.44 17.78 8.02
C LYS A 447 26.67 18.67 8.30
N PRO A 448 27.38 19.23 7.29
CA PRO A 448 28.52 20.10 7.53
C PRO A 448 28.16 21.34 8.37
N ILE A 449 26.99 21.95 8.15
CA ILE A 449 26.53 23.11 8.91
C ILE A 449 26.35 22.76 10.39
N ILE A 450 25.75 21.60 10.69
CA ILE A 450 25.56 21.12 12.07
C ILE A 450 26.91 20.88 12.74
N ASP A 451 27.86 20.24 12.05
CA ASP A 451 29.17 19.91 12.61
C ASP A 451 30.02 21.17 12.85
N GLU A 452 29.94 22.15 11.96
CA GLU A 452 30.63 23.43 12.11
C GLU A 452 30.03 24.28 13.24
N VAL A 453 28.70 24.31 13.39
CA VAL A 453 28.06 25.00 14.53
C VAL A 453 28.37 24.30 15.85
N ARG A 454 28.46 22.97 15.87
CA ARG A 454 28.80 22.21 17.09
C ARG A 454 30.24 22.45 17.55
N SER A 455 31.18 22.59 16.61
CA SER A 455 32.61 22.79 16.91
C SER A 455 32.98 24.27 17.06
N GLY A 456 32.39 25.15 16.26
CA GLY A 456 32.71 26.57 16.17
C GLY A 456 31.74 27.51 16.90
N GLY A 457 30.61 27.00 17.41
CA GLY A 457 29.63 27.77 18.19
C GLY A 457 29.18 29.06 17.50
N ASP A 458 29.13 30.16 18.25
CA ASP A 458 28.65 31.46 17.76
C ASP A 458 29.46 32.02 16.58
N LYS A 459 30.76 31.69 16.49
CA LYS A 459 31.61 32.13 15.36
C LYS A 459 31.16 31.50 14.04
N ALA A 460 30.77 30.22 14.07
CA ALA A 460 30.22 29.53 12.91
C ALA A 460 28.85 30.09 12.51
N VAL A 461 28.01 30.45 13.50
CA VAL A 461 26.71 31.08 13.20
C VAL A 461 26.91 32.44 12.53
N LEU A 462 27.80 33.29 13.05
CA LEU A 462 28.13 34.59 12.46
C LEU A 462 28.74 34.45 11.05
N SER A 463 29.61 33.46 10.82
CA SER A 463 30.18 33.21 9.49
C SER A 463 29.09 32.86 8.45
N TYR A 464 28.10 32.05 8.83
CA TYR A 464 26.95 31.75 7.99
C TYR A 464 26.06 32.98 7.76
N THR A 465 25.83 33.81 8.79
CA THR A 465 25.09 35.07 8.64
C THR A 465 25.77 36.02 7.66
N HIS A 466 27.09 36.19 7.75
CA HIS A 466 27.85 36.99 6.78
C HIS A 466 27.77 36.41 5.36
N LYS A 467 27.82 35.08 5.22
CA LYS A 467 27.77 34.39 3.93
C LYS A 467 26.41 34.54 3.23
N PHE A 468 25.32 34.41 3.97
CA PHE A 468 23.97 34.37 3.39
C PHE A 468 23.25 35.72 3.40
N GLU A 469 23.32 36.48 4.50
CA GLU A 469 22.60 37.74 4.66
C GLU A 469 23.45 38.96 4.32
N LYS A 470 24.77 38.79 4.13
CA LYS A 470 25.75 39.86 3.87
C LYS A 470 25.77 40.96 4.94
N ALA A 471 25.12 40.73 6.08
CA ALA A 471 25.11 41.64 7.21
C ALA A 471 26.43 41.53 7.97
N THR A 472 27.40 42.38 7.65
CA THR A 472 28.73 42.40 8.26
C THR A 472 28.80 43.13 9.61
N SER A 473 27.72 43.81 10.00
CA SER A 473 27.65 44.63 11.20
C SER A 473 27.17 43.87 12.46
N LEU A 474 26.71 42.62 12.34
CA LEU A 474 26.26 41.82 13.48
C LEU A 474 27.45 41.29 14.28
N THR A 475 27.52 41.68 15.56
CA THR A 475 28.57 41.27 16.50
C THR A 475 28.18 40.07 17.36
N SER A 476 26.89 39.75 17.45
CA SER A 476 26.35 38.65 18.26
C SER A 476 25.15 38.00 17.56
N PRO A 477 25.05 36.66 17.54
CA PRO A 477 23.86 35.96 17.05
C PRO A 477 22.73 35.90 18.08
N VAL A 478 22.95 36.39 19.31
CA VAL A 478 21.98 36.32 20.41
C VAL A 478 21.49 37.70 20.81
N LEU A 479 20.16 37.85 20.90
CA LEU A 479 19.45 38.98 21.49
C LEU A 479 18.74 38.52 22.77
N ARG A 480 18.88 39.29 23.84
CA ARG A 480 18.23 39.02 25.13
C ARG A 480 17.19 40.11 25.42
N ALA A 481 16.10 39.74 26.09
CA ALA A 481 15.18 40.72 26.64
C ALA A 481 15.87 41.52 27.77
N PRO A 482 15.53 42.80 27.97
CA PRO A 482 14.50 43.57 27.27
C PRO A 482 14.93 43.99 25.84
N PHE A 483 13.99 43.91 24.90
CA PHE A 483 14.25 44.27 23.51
C PHE A 483 14.18 45.80 23.31
N PRO A 484 14.88 46.35 22.29
CA PRO A 484 14.80 47.78 21.98
C PRO A 484 13.35 48.19 21.69
N GLU A 485 12.90 49.36 22.19
CA GLU A 485 11.53 49.85 21.98
C GLU A 485 11.15 49.94 20.51
N GLU A 486 12.11 50.25 19.63
CA GLU A 486 11.91 50.30 18.19
C GLU A 486 11.52 48.94 17.58
N ALA A 487 12.01 47.84 18.16
CA ALA A 487 11.69 46.48 17.73
C ALA A 487 10.34 45.97 18.27
N MET A 488 9.71 46.71 19.19
CA MET A 488 8.42 46.36 19.80
C MET A 488 7.26 47.25 19.34
N LYS A 489 7.46 48.05 18.29
CA LYS A 489 6.43 48.91 17.71
C LYS A 489 5.42 48.08 16.90
N LEU A 490 4.36 47.64 17.58
CA LEU A 490 3.18 47.02 16.97
C LEU A 490 1.97 47.94 17.12
N SER A 491 1.02 47.83 16.20
CA SER A 491 -0.26 48.53 16.35
C SER A 491 -1.03 47.98 17.55
N GLU A 492 -1.81 48.82 18.22
CA GLU A 492 -2.65 48.39 19.35
C GLU A 492 -3.64 47.28 18.98
N GLU A 493 -4.14 47.30 17.74
CA GLU A 493 -5.01 46.25 17.21
C GLU A 493 -4.29 44.90 17.16
N SER A 494 -3.04 44.87 16.69
CA SER A 494 -2.24 43.64 16.64
C SER A 494 -1.91 43.11 18.03
N ILE A 495 -1.61 44.00 18.98
CA ILE A 495 -1.36 43.63 20.38
C ILE A 495 -2.62 42.96 20.97
N LYS A 496 -3.79 43.61 20.83
CA LYS A 496 -5.06 43.06 21.30
C LYS A 496 -5.38 41.70 20.68
N ALA A 497 -5.17 41.54 19.37
CA ALA A 497 -5.40 40.28 18.68
C ALA A 497 -4.46 39.15 19.14
N ILE A 498 -3.20 39.48 19.41
CA ILE A 498 -2.21 38.53 19.97
C ILE A 498 -2.62 38.14 21.39
N ASP A 499 -3.01 39.08 22.24
CA ASP A 499 -3.41 38.81 23.63
C ASP A 499 -4.66 37.91 23.71
N ILE A 500 -5.67 38.17 22.86
CA ILE A 500 -6.85 37.31 22.76
C ILE A 500 -6.46 35.89 22.34
N SER A 501 -5.59 35.77 21.32
CA SER A 501 -5.11 34.48 20.84
C SER A 501 -4.32 33.74 21.92
N PHE A 502 -3.43 34.45 22.63
CA PHE A 502 -2.65 33.92 23.74
C PHE A 502 -3.55 33.41 24.85
N GLU A 503 -4.54 34.18 25.29
CA GLU A 503 -5.39 33.80 26.41
C GLU A 503 -6.26 32.59 26.07
N ASN A 504 -6.77 32.50 24.84
CA ASN A 504 -7.52 31.32 24.37
C ASN A 504 -6.64 30.06 24.35
N ILE A 505 -5.41 30.17 23.83
CA ILE A 505 -4.44 29.07 23.80
C ILE A 505 -4.07 28.66 25.23
N ARG A 506 -3.77 29.62 26.10
CA ARG A 506 -3.41 29.41 27.50
C ARG A 506 -4.53 28.70 28.25
N LYS A 507 -5.77 29.15 28.14
CA LYS A 507 -6.95 28.52 28.77
C LYS A 507 -7.11 27.06 28.34
N PHE A 508 -7.02 26.77 27.05
CA PHE A 508 -7.16 25.40 26.53
C PHE A 508 -6.02 24.48 27.01
N HIS A 509 -4.78 24.96 27.04
CA HIS A 509 -3.64 24.15 27.47
C HIS A 509 -3.57 24.01 29.00
N ALA A 510 -3.99 25.01 29.76
CA ALA A 510 -4.11 24.92 31.21
C ALA A 510 -5.10 23.82 31.63
N ALA A 511 -6.22 23.69 30.90
CA ALA A 511 -7.19 22.61 31.12
C ALA A 511 -6.66 21.20 30.83
N GLN A 512 -5.53 21.07 30.11
CA GLN A 512 -4.89 19.77 29.84
C GLN A 512 -3.92 19.34 30.95
N LYS A 513 -3.61 20.23 31.90
CA LYS A 513 -2.68 19.94 32.99
C LYS A 513 -3.31 18.93 33.95
N GLU A 514 -2.62 17.82 34.21
CA GLU A 514 -3.03 16.88 35.26
C GLU A 514 -2.74 17.49 36.63
N ASP A 515 -3.78 17.76 37.44
CA ASP A 515 -3.63 18.41 38.77
C ASP A 515 -3.01 17.49 39.83
N LYS A 516 -3.13 16.17 39.65
CA LYS A 516 -2.55 15.16 40.54
C LYS A 516 -1.89 14.05 39.70
N PRO A 517 -0.73 13.53 40.13
CA PRO A 517 -0.13 12.38 39.48
C PRO A 517 -1.09 11.20 39.56
N LEU A 518 -1.14 10.39 38.51
CA LEU A 518 -1.86 9.12 38.54
C LEU A 518 -1.27 8.29 39.68
N HIS A 519 -2.12 7.80 40.58
CA HIS A 519 -1.72 7.03 41.75
C HIS A 519 -2.62 5.80 41.85
N VAL A 520 -2.04 4.61 41.80
CA VAL A 520 -2.77 3.34 41.84
C VAL A 520 -2.04 2.38 42.76
N GLU A 521 -2.71 1.91 43.81
CA GLU A 521 -2.26 0.76 44.57
C GLU A 521 -2.70 -0.50 43.84
N THR A 522 -1.73 -1.26 43.31
CA THR A 522 -2.01 -2.43 42.45
C THR A 522 -2.29 -3.70 43.27
N MET A 523 -1.73 -3.76 44.48
CA MET A 523 -2.00 -4.74 45.53
C MET A 523 -1.56 -4.11 46.87
N PRO A 524 -2.02 -4.61 48.03
CA PRO A 524 -1.69 -4.03 49.33
C PRO A 524 -0.18 -3.78 49.52
N GLY A 525 0.19 -2.52 49.71
CA GLY A 525 1.58 -2.07 49.89
C GLY A 525 2.34 -1.74 48.60
N VAL A 526 1.76 -1.93 47.40
CA VAL A 526 2.43 -1.67 46.10
C VAL A 526 1.74 -0.52 45.37
N VAL A 527 2.31 0.68 45.55
CA VAL A 527 1.83 1.93 44.95
C VAL A 527 2.61 2.23 43.66
N CYS A 528 1.88 2.34 42.55
CA CYS A 528 2.39 2.85 41.27
C CYS A 528 1.93 4.29 41.05
N SER A 529 2.84 5.17 40.63
CA SER A 529 2.47 6.53 40.24
C SER A 529 3.05 6.95 38.89
N ARG A 530 2.32 7.82 38.18
CA ARG A 530 2.80 8.49 36.96
C ARG A 530 2.70 9.99 37.17
N MET A 531 3.84 10.68 37.01
CA MET A 531 3.95 12.13 37.10
C MET A 531 4.53 12.70 35.81
N SER A 532 4.05 13.89 35.43
CA SER A 532 4.62 14.64 34.32
C SER A 532 5.74 15.56 34.84
N ARG A 533 6.91 15.50 34.21
CA ARG A 533 8.03 16.43 34.48
C ARG A 533 8.23 17.35 33.28
N PRO A 534 8.41 18.67 33.47
CA PRO A 534 8.64 19.58 32.37
C PRO A 534 10.00 19.31 31.73
N ILE A 535 10.09 19.54 30.41
CA ILE A 535 11.38 19.58 29.72
C ILE A 535 12.08 20.87 30.14
N GLU A 536 13.29 20.77 30.71
CA GLU A 536 14.00 21.90 31.31
C GLU A 536 14.30 23.04 30.32
N ARG A 537 14.56 22.71 29.05
CA ARG A 537 14.87 23.68 28.00
C ARG A 537 14.23 23.27 26.68
N VAL A 538 13.50 24.19 26.06
CA VAL A 538 12.83 23.98 24.77
C VAL A 538 13.24 25.09 23.81
N GLY A 539 13.73 24.72 22.63
CA GLY A 539 14.05 25.66 21.55
C GLY A 539 12.88 25.80 20.57
N LEU A 540 12.53 27.04 20.22
CA LEU A 540 11.48 27.33 19.24
C LEU A 540 12.11 27.97 18.00
N TYR A 541 11.89 27.38 16.82
CA TYR A 541 12.34 27.94 15.55
C TYR A 541 11.19 28.64 14.82
N ILE A 542 11.38 29.91 14.50
CA ILE A 542 10.43 30.73 13.75
C ILE A 542 11.10 31.13 12.43
N PRO A 543 10.58 30.72 11.26
CA PRO A 543 11.15 31.12 9.99
C PRO A 543 10.94 32.64 9.77
N GLY A 544 11.96 33.33 9.29
CA GLY A 544 11.90 34.75 8.91
C GLY A 544 11.23 35.00 7.54
N GLY A 545 11.30 36.26 7.07
CA GLY A 545 10.81 36.70 5.76
C GLY A 545 10.07 38.05 5.81
N THR A 546 9.78 38.63 4.64
CA THR A 546 9.11 39.95 4.51
C THR A 546 7.66 39.97 4.98
N ALA A 547 6.99 38.81 5.01
CA ALA A 547 5.66 38.65 5.58
C ALA A 547 5.74 37.76 6.83
N CYS A 548 6.10 38.35 7.97
CA CYS A 548 6.07 37.68 9.27
C CYS A 548 4.61 37.59 9.80
N SER A 549 3.68 37.07 8.98
CA SER A 549 2.24 36.97 9.31
C SER A 549 1.84 35.62 9.94
N ARG A 550 2.80 34.87 10.50
CA ARG A 550 2.52 33.71 11.35
C ARG A 550 2.94 33.88 12.82
N PRO A 551 2.52 34.93 13.55
CA PRO A 551 2.50 34.88 15.02
C PRO A 551 1.55 33.78 15.52
N SER A 552 0.51 33.43 14.75
CA SER A 552 -0.49 32.41 15.08
C SER A 552 -0.13 31.02 14.51
N ARG A 553 0.81 30.30 15.14
CA ARG A 553 0.98 28.85 14.86
C ARG A 553 0.18 27.99 15.87
N PRO A 554 -1.04 27.55 15.53
CA PRO A 554 -1.58 26.27 15.95
C PRO A 554 -1.30 25.21 14.87
N TRP A 555 -0.92 24.02 15.34
CA TRP A 555 -0.47 22.86 14.56
C TRP A 555 -1.41 22.43 13.43
N ASN A 556 -0.84 22.27 12.23
CA ASN A 556 -1.49 21.64 11.07
C ASN A 556 -1.47 20.12 11.26
N ARG A 557 -2.65 19.48 11.39
CA ARG A 557 -2.79 18.02 11.46
C ARG A 557 -2.39 17.38 10.12
N ARG A 558 -1.19 16.82 10.05
CA ARG A 558 -0.90 15.63 9.23
C ARG A 558 -0.47 14.52 10.18
N ARG A 559 -1.29 13.46 10.25
CA ARG A 559 -0.99 12.23 10.99
C ARG A 559 0.16 11.51 10.28
N SER A 560 1.33 11.53 10.89
CA SER A 560 2.27 10.42 10.88
C SER A 560 2.74 10.26 12.33
N THR A 561 2.66 9.03 12.80
CA THR A 561 2.98 8.51 14.12
C THR A 561 4.23 9.13 14.76
N CYS A 562 4.03 9.86 15.85
CA CYS A 562 4.99 9.91 16.95
C CYS A 562 4.22 10.02 18.27
N ARG A 563 4.57 9.16 19.23
CA ARG A 563 3.97 9.05 20.55
C ARG A 563 4.21 10.34 21.35
N GLN A 564 3.16 10.74 22.07
CA GLN A 564 3.16 11.47 23.35
C GLN A 564 4.21 12.59 23.56
N SER A 565 3.74 13.84 23.46
CA SER A 565 3.99 14.85 24.51
C SER A 565 2.90 15.93 24.43
N ARG A 566 2.23 16.16 25.57
CA ARG A 566 1.14 17.13 25.75
C ARG A 566 1.61 18.25 26.68
N SER A 567 1.03 19.44 26.45
CA SER A 567 1.03 20.65 27.28
C SER A 567 2.38 21.30 27.63
N GLY A 568 2.71 22.39 26.92
CA GLY A 568 3.66 23.40 27.39
C GLY A 568 2.90 24.56 28.04
N THR A 569 3.22 24.86 29.30
CA THR A 569 2.80 26.08 30.00
C THR A 569 4.02 26.98 30.08
N MET A 570 3.99 28.18 29.50
CA MET A 570 5.02 29.20 29.71
C MET A 570 4.85 29.79 31.11
N ALA A 571 5.92 29.73 31.89
CA ALA A 571 6.03 30.39 33.18
C ALA A 571 6.21 31.90 32.99
N SER A 572 5.37 32.65 33.67
CA SER A 572 5.55 34.05 34.01
C SER A 572 6.49 34.20 35.22
N ASN A 573 7.33 35.23 35.16
CA ASN A 573 8.03 35.97 36.23
C ASN A 573 9.16 35.27 37.01
N GLN A 574 10.37 35.81 36.90
CA GLN A 574 10.92 36.80 37.84
C GLN A 574 12.16 37.48 37.24
#